data_AF-A0A0S8FA09-F1
#
_entry.id   AF-A0A0S8FA09-F1
#
_cell.length_a   1.000
_cell.length_b   1.000
_cell.length_c   1.000
_cell.angle_alpha   90.00
_cell.angle_beta   90.00
_cell.angle_gamma   90.00
#
_symmetry.space_group_name_H-M   'P 1'
#
loop_
_entity.id
_entity.type
_entity.pdbx_description
1 polymer ?
#
loop_
_entity_poly.entity_id
_entity_poly.type
_entity_poly.pdbx_seq_one_letter_code
_entity_poly.pdbx_strand_id
1 'polypeptide(L)'
;MKAACAIVATVLVVGSSAAWSSEAFRCGEHIISDGDQKVKVLEHCGQPMEKEGNKWIYDRGHEKFLVVVHFDQDVVALIEEVPRQ
;
A
#
# COMPACT_ATOMS: atom_id res chain seq x y z
N MET A 1 7.47 -34.93 -46.44
CA MET A 1 6.11 -34.38 -46.52
C MET A 1 5.23 -35.09 -45.50
N LYS A 2 4.48 -34.29 -44.73
CA LYS A 2 3.23 -34.61 -44.00
C LYS A 2 3.28 -35.32 -42.62
N ALA A 3 2.89 -34.50 -41.64
CA ALA A 3 1.99 -34.76 -40.51
C ALA A 3 2.49 -35.62 -39.35
N ALA A 4 3.25 -34.98 -38.45
CA ALA A 4 3.18 -35.31 -37.03
C ALA A 4 2.25 -34.30 -36.36
N CYS A 5 1.01 -34.72 -36.11
CA CYS A 5 0.03 -34.00 -35.30
C CYS A 5 0.46 -34.13 -33.84
N ALA A 6 1.49 -33.39 -33.44
CA ALA A 6 1.85 -33.26 -32.04
C ALA A 6 0.87 -32.26 -31.43
N ILE A 7 -0.02 -32.79 -30.59
CA ILE A 7 -1.02 -32.05 -29.81
C ILE A 7 -0.26 -30.97 -29.03
N VAL A 8 -0.31 -29.73 -29.50
CA VAL A 8 0.23 -28.59 -28.77
C VAL A 8 -0.67 -28.40 -27.56
N ALA A 9 -0.24 -28.90 -26.41
CA ALA A 9 -0.85 -28.59 -25.14
C ALA A 9 -0.64 -27.10 -24.87
N THR A 10 -1.64 -26.29 -25.23
CA THR A 10 -1.70 -24.86 -24.93
C THR A 10 -1.74 -24.71 -23.41
N VAL A 11 -0.58 -24.55 -22.80
CA VAL A 11 -0.47 -24.18 -21.38
C VAL A 11 -1.00 -22.75 -21.26
N LEU A 12 -2.28 -22.63 -20.89
CA LEU A 12 -2.87 -21.37 -20.44
C LEU A 12 -2.18 -21.00 -19.13
N VAL A 13 -1.10 -20.23 -19.23
CA VAL A 13 -0.50 -19.54 -18.09
C VAL A 13 -1.53 -18.49 -17.64
N VAL A 14 -2.39 -18.88 -16.72
CA VAL A 14 -3.21 -17.94 -15.95
C VAL A 14 -2.24 -17.18 -15.06
N GLY A 15 -1.76 -16.05 -15.55
CA GLY A 15 -0.97 -15.11 -14.77
C GLY A 15 -1.86 -14.56 -13.66
N SER A 16 -1.68 -15.08 -12.45
CA SER A 16 -2.26 -14.49 -11.24
C SER A 16 -1.70 -13.08 -11.08
N SER A 17 -2.44 -12.08 -11.53
CA SER A 17 -2.15 -10.69 -11.19
C SER A 17 -2.30 -10.56 -9.69
N ALA A 18 -1.18 -10.49 -8.97
CA ALA A 18 -1.17 -10.02 -7.60
C ALA A 18 -1.78 -8.61 -7.64
N ALA A 19 -3.02 -8.47 -7.15
CA ALA A 19 -3.62 -7.19 -6.93
C ALA A 19 -2.86 -6.55 -5.76
N TRP A 20 -1.77 -5.84 -6.08
CA TRP A 20 -1.13 -4.92 -5.16
C TRP A 20 -2.18 -3.82 -4.93
N SER A 21 -2.90 -3.92 -3.83
CA SER A 21 -3.83 -2.87 -3.43
C SER A 21 -2.96 -1.70 -3.01
N SER A 22 -2.75 -0.75 -3.93
CA SER A 22 -2.07 0.49 -3.60
C SER A 22 -3.00 1.38 -2.81
N GLU A 23 -2.93 1.23 -1.49
CA GLU A 23 -3.63 2.08 -0.54
C GLU A 23 -2.86 3.40 -0.46
N ALA A 24 -3.56 4.51 -0.70
CA ALA A 24 -2.96 5.84 -0.65
C ALA A 24 -3.82 6.75 0.21
N PHE A 25 -3.16 7.59 1.02
CA PHE A 25 -3.85 8.59 1.82
C PHE A 25 -3.31 9.99 1.53
N ARG A 26 -4.20 10.98 1.65
CA ARG A 26 -3.84 12.39 1.42
C ARG A 26 -3.43 13.05 2.73
N CYS A 27 -2.40 13.88 2.73
CA CYS A 27 -2.06 14.73 3.86
C CYS A 27 -1.76 16.14 3.34
N GLY A 28 -2.64 17.10 3.70
CA GLY A 28 -2.64 18.41 3.07
C GLY A 28 -2.88 18.30 1.56
N GLU A 29 -1.95 18.80 0.76
CA GLU A 29 -1.98 18.71 -0.71
C GLU A 29 -1.32 17.47 -1.30
N HIS A 30 -0.56 16.72 -0.50
CA HIS A 30 0.22 15.57 -0.96
C HIS A 30 -0.51 14.25 -0.77
N ILE A 31 -0.18 13.25 -1.59
CA ILE A 31 -0.67 11.89 -1.48
C ILE A 31 0.53 11.00 -1.15
N ILE A 32 0.38 10.20 -0.09
CA ILE A 32 1.32 9.15 0.31
C ILE A 32 0.74 7.81 -0.11
N SER A 33 1.56 6.95 -0.70
CA SER A 33 1.18 5.60 -1.14
C SER A 33 2.14 4.55 -0.57
N ASP A 34 1.81 3.28 -0.75
CA ASP A 34 2.73 2.17 -0.54
C ASP A 34 4.05 2.39 -1.30
N GLY A 35 5.17 1.98 -0.68
CA GLY A 35 6.51 2.18 -1.22
C GLY A 35 7.10 3.57 -1.00
N ASP A 36 6.33 4.55 -0.48
CA ASP A 36 6.89 5.86 -0.15
C ASP A 36 7.88 5.81 1.01
N GLN A 37 8.88 6.69 0.99
CA GLN A 37 9.86 6.76 2.06
C GLN A 37 9.29 7.44 3.31
N LYS A 38 9.67 6.96 4.49
CA LYS A 38 9.32 7.53 5.79
C LYS A 38 9.64 9.02 5.90
N VAL A 39 10.75 9.44 5.29
CA VAL A 39 11.15 10.86 5.22
C VAL A 39 10.12 11.69 4.45
N LYS A 40 9.64 11.19 3.30
CA LYS A 40 8.60 11.84 2.50
C LYS A 40 7.29 11.97 3.28
N VAL A 41 6.91 10.93 4.02
CA VAL A 41 5.71 10.97 4.88
C VAL A 41 5.85 12.05 5.96
N LEU A 42 7.00 12.12 6.63
CA LEU A 42 7.25 13.10 7.68
C LEU A 42 7.32 14.53 7.14
N GLU A 43 7.93 14.72 5.97
CA GLU A 43 8.07 16.03 5.32
C GLU A 43 6.72 16.59 4.86
N HIS A 44 5.86 15.76 4.26
CA HIS A 44 4.58 16.21 3.72
C HIS A 44 3.43 16.17 4.74
N CYS A 45 3.37 15.13 5.58
CA CYS A 45 2.27 14.94 6.53
C CYS A 45 2.58 15.46 7.93
N GLY A 46 3.85 15.75 8.23
CA GLY A 46 4.28 16.15 9.56
C GLY A 46 4.33 15.00 10.56
N GLN A 47 4.45 15.35 11.84
CA GLN A 47 4.47 14.38 12.93
C GLN A 47 3.11 13.69 13.05
N PRO A 48 3.07 12.35 13.16
CA PRO A 48 1.85 11.63 13.48
C PRO A 48 1.38 11.96 14.90
N MET A 49 0.10 11.67 15.16
CA MET A 49 -0.49 11.77 16.49
C MET A 49 0.15 10.78 17.47
N GLU A 50 0.39 9.56 17.01
CA GLU A 50 1.03 8.51 17.80
C GLU A 50 2.02 7.69 16.96
N LYS A 51 3.06 7.19 17.62
CA LYS A 51 4.08 6.30 17.04
C LYS A 51 4.17 5.05 17.88
N GLU A 52 3.84 3.91 17.29
CA GLU A 52 3.92 2.59 17.93
C GLU A 52 4.86 1.69 17.13
N GLY A 53 6.12 1.63 17.54
CA GLY A 53 7.15 0.84 16.85
C GLY A 53 7.34 1.28 15.39
N ASN A 54 6.96 0.41 14.46
CA ASN A 54 7.01 0.64 13.02
C ASN A 54 5.69 1.19 12.45
N LYS A 55 4.75 1.62 13.28
CA LYS A 55 3.45 2.16 12.85
C LYS A 55 3.27 3.60 13.29
N TRP A 56 2.79 4.45 12.40
CA TRP A 56 2.44 5.83 12.70
C TRP A 56 0.95 6.05 12.49
N ILE A 57 0.32 6.72 13.46
CA ILE A 57 -1.12 6.94 13.47
C ILE A 57 -1.40 8.41 13.22
N TYR A 58 -2.16 8.70 12.17
CA TYR A 58 -2.58 10.04 11.78
C TYR A 58 -4.08 10.21 12.00
N ASP A 59 -4.46 11.31 12.66
CA ASP A 59 -5.85 11.77 12.72
C ASP A 59 -6.10 12.74 11.56
N ARG A 60 -7.03 12.39 10.67
CA ARG A 60 -7.36 13.21 9.49
C ARG A 60 -8.58 14.11 9.71
N GLY A 61 -9.07 14.23 10.95
CA GLY A 61 -10.19 15.11 11.28
C GLY A 61 -11.54 14.66 10.69
N HIS A 62 -11.60 13.48 10.06
CA HIS A 62 -12.84 12.84 9.62
C HIS A 62 -13.64 12.22 10.79
N GLU A 63 -13.32 12.59 12.04
CA GLU A 63 -13.87 12.26 13.37
C GLU A 63 -14.14 10.77 13.69
N LYS A 64 -14.14 9.90 12.68
CA LYS A 64 -14.59 8.52 12.71
C LYS A 64 -13.50 7.53 12.34
N PHE A 65 -12.43 7.97 11.68
CA PHE A 65 -11.37 7.08 11.18
C PHE A 65 -9.98 7.68 11.42
N LEU A 66 -9.04 6.82 11.78
CA LEU A 66 -7.61 7.07 11.88
C LEU A 66 -6.90 6.38 10.73
N VAL A 67 -5.82 6.97 10.25
CA VAL A 67 -4.95 6.35 9.25
C VAL A 67 -3.75 5.75 9.98
N VAL A 68 -3.53 4.46 9.84
CA VAL A 68 -2.36 3.77 10.38
C VAL A 68 -1.42 3.45 9.22
N VAL A 69 -0.24 4.03 9.26
CA VAL A 69 0.82 3.83 8.27
C VAL A 69 1.83 2.86 8.86
N HIS A 70 1.96 1.67 8.27
CA HIS A 70 2.96 0.68 8.64
C HIS A 70 4.21 0.90 7.82
N PHE A 71 5.36 0.81 8.47
CA PHE A 71 6.66 0.91 7.82
C PHE A 71 7.38 -0.45 7.85
N ASP A 72 7.98 -0.80 6.73
CA ASP A 72 9.08 -1.77 6.68
C ASP A 72 10.39 -0.98 6.59
N GLN A 73 11.17 -1.02 7.67
CA GLN A 73 12.33 -0.16 7.88
C GLN A 73 12.01 1.34 7.71
N ASP A 74 12.30 1.89 6.53
CA ASP A 74 12.12 3.29 6.15
C ASP A 74 11.16 3.48 4.96
N VAL A 75 10.39 2.45 4.61
CA VAL A 75 9.44 2.45 3.50
C VAL A 75 8.03 2.15 3.99
N VAL A 76 7.02 2.83 3.44
CA VAL A 76 5.61 2.55 3.72
C VAL A 76 5.26 1.17 3.17
N ALA A 77 4.90 0.25 4.06
CA ALA A 77 4.52 -1.11 3.73
C ALA A 77 3.02 -1.26 3.50
N LEU A 78 2.19 -0.58 4.30
CA LEU A 78 0.73 -0.69 4.28
C LEU A 78 0.10 0.58 4.85
N ILE A 79 -1.05 0.98 4.32
CA ILE A 79 -1.83 2.11 4.82
C ILE A 79 -3.27 1.65 5.07
N GLU A 80 -3.69 1.57 6.33
CA GLU A 80 -5.04 1.14 6.71
C GLU A 80 -5.84 2.30 7.33
N GLU A 81 -7.14 2.36 7.03
CA GLU A 81 -8.09 3.25 7.70
C GLU A 81 -8.86 2.47 8.77
N VAL A 82 -8.67 2.83 10.04
CA VAL A 82 -9.30 2.15 11.18
C VAL A 82 -10.33 3.06 11.86
N PRO A 83 -11.49 2.55 12.29
CA PRO A 83 -12.47 3.37 13.00
C PRO A 83 -11.94 3.81 14.37
N ARG A 84 -12.20 5.06 14.74
CA ARG A 84 -11.89 5.59 16.08
C ARG A 84 -12.81 4.89 17.09
N GLN A 85 -12.23 4.10 17.99
CA GLN A 85 -12.95 3.42 19.08
C GLN A 85 -13.36 4.40 20.18
#